data_AF-A0A258TQZ8-F1
#
_entry.id   AF-A0A258TQZ8-F1
#
_cell.length_a   1.000
_cell.length_b   1.000
_cell.length_c   1.000
_cell.angle_alpha   90.00
_cell.angle_beta   90.00
_cell.angle_gamma   90.00
#
_symmetry.space_group_name_H-M   'P 1'
#
loop_
_entity.id
_entity.type
_entity.pdbx_description
1 polymer ?
#
loop_
_entity_poly.entity_id
_entity_poly.type
_entity_poly.pdbx_seq_one_letter_code
_entity_poly.pdbx_strand_id
1 'polypeptide(L)'
;MATDNSSAFASILAGLADGSVVPYLGCRALDGVIDPASGKAIPADSDSLILAMNDGKPMAPKLMYEFPRAAMNFELKKGRSAVSRFLDRTYRDTVWTTSALHTWLAGQNLSYVVDSNRDTLMQQAYADRPHTLIVGLSRIGGTDYRFKLYQHDGSGVIGKLGVGYKAIEQGDVDVTLPVLFKPLGTPLPESHYIASDADFVDYVTELMGGFGIPAFVKRMRQGKRYLLLGLPLNRDTERMVLSDIQFGAAKPAGWALMPNANDKEKRFLAKLGIELVPAGIADLLAATQAAGVADVALEAA
;
A
#
# COMPACT_ATOMS: atom_id res chain seq x y z
N MET A 1 -9.16 -30.45 2.23
CA MET A 1 -9.48 -30.01 3.60
C MET A 1 -9.23 -28.53 3.64
N ALA A 2 -10.24 -27.71 3.94
CA ALA A 2 -9.99 -26.29 4.15
C ALA A 2 -9.07 -26.16 5.37
N THR A 3 -7.94 -25.47 5.22
CA THR A 3 -7.06 -25.17 6.34
C THR A 3 -7.83 -24.26 7.30
N ASP A 4 -7.97 -24.66 8.55
CA ASP A 4 -8.56 -23.82 9.58
C ASP A 4 -7.59 -22.68 9.92
N ASN A 5 -7.93 -21.47 9.47
CA ASN A 5 -7.12 -20.26 9.68
C ASN A 5 -7.65 -19.41 10.87
N SER A 6 -8.58 -19.94 11.67
CA SER A 6 -9.25 -19.19 12.75
C SER A 6 -8.28 -18.60 13.78
N SER A 7 -7.28 -19.38 14.20
CA SER A 7 -6.27 -18.93 15.17
C SER A 7 -5.36 -17.82 14.63
N ALA A 8 -4.97 -17.92 13.35
CA ALA A 8 -4.21 -16.88 12.66
C ALA A 8 -5.03 -15.60 12.53
N PHE A 9 -6.30 -15.71 12.11
CA PHE A 9 -7.20 -14.56 12.02
C PHE A 9 -7.44 -13.90 13.37
N ALA A 10 -7.68 -14.65 14.45
CA ALA A 10 -7.83 -14.10 15.79
C ALA A 10 -6.56 -13.33 16.23
N SER A 11 -5.37 -13.89 15.97
CA SER A 11 -4.09 -13.25 16.29
C SER A 11 -3.85 -11.97 15.48
N ILE A 12 -4.23 -11.98 14.21
CA ILE A 12 -4.17 -10.81 13.32
C ILE A 12 -5.10 -9.71 13.84
N LEU A 13 -6.37 -10.03 14.12
CA LEU A 13 -7.37 -9.05 14.55
C LEU A 13 -6.99 -8.40 15.89
N ALA A 14 -6.56 -9.21 16.87
CA ALA A 14 -6.07 -8.69 18.15
C ALA A 14 -4.87 -7.76 17.96
N GLY A 15 -3.92 -8.14 17.09
CA GLY A 15 -2.74 -7.34 16.81
C GLY A 15 -2.99 -6.07 15.99
N LEU A 16 -4.04 -6.04 15.16
CA LEU A 16 -4.49 -4.82 14.49
C LEU A 16 -5.09 -3.85 15.51
N ALA A 17 -5.92 -4.35 16.43
CA ALA A 17 -6.57 -3.55 17.46
C ALA A 17 -5.58 -2.93 18.46
N ASP A 18 -4.52 -3.66 18.86
CA ASP A 18 -3.48 -3.14 19.76
C ASP A 18 -2.34 -2.40 19.05
N GLY A 19 -2.37 -2.35 17.72
CA GLY A 19 -1.38 -1.70 16.87
C GLY A 19 -0.03 -2.42 16.80
N SER A 20 0.11 -3.65 17.29
CA SER A 20 1.31 -4.49 17.13
C SER A 20 1.46 -5.06 15.71
N VAL A 21 0.38 -5.07 14.93
CA VAL A 21 0.34 -5.50 13.53
C VAL A 21 0.14 -4.31 12.60
N VAL A 22 0.97 -4.22 11.55
CA VAL A 22 0.95 -3.19 10.52
C VAL A 22 0.44 -3.79 9.22
N PRO A 23 -0.72 -3.36 8.70
CA PRO A 23 -1.16 -3.73 7.35
C PRO A 23 -0.18 -3.22 6.29
N TYR A 24 0.16 -4.09 5.36
CA TYR A 24 0.92 -3.79 4.17
C TYR A 24 0.09 -4.15 2.94
N LEU A 25 -0.40 -3.15 2.22
CA LEU A 25 -1.30 -3.31 1.09
C LEU A 25 -0.52 -3.40 -0.22
N GLY A 26 -0.76 -4.44 -1.00
CA GLY A 26 -0.29 -4.59 -2.38
C GLY A 26 -1.38 -4.34 -3.40
N CYS A 27 -1.07 -4.56 -4.69
CA CYS A 27 -1.97 -4.30 -5.81
C CYS A 27 -3.32 -5.01 -5.75
N ARG A 28 -3.38 -6.21 -5.16
CA ARG A 28 -4.63 -6.98 -5.01
C ARG A 28 -5.50 -6.50 -3.84
N ALA A 29 -5.04 -5.54 -3.03
CA ALA A 29 -5.91 -4.82 -2.10
C ALA A 29 -6.98 -3.97 -2.82
N LEU A 30 -6.77 -3.71 -4.12
CA LEU A 30 -7.68 -2.98 -5.00
C LEU A 30 -8.61 -3.90 -5.81
N ASP A 31 -8.54 -5.22 -5.62
CA ASP A 31 -9.44 -6.15 -6.30
C ASP A 31 -10.90 -5.83 -5.94
N GLY A 32 -11.78 -5.81 -6.96
CA GLY A 32 -13.19 -5.45 -6.83
C GLY A 32 -13.48 -3.94 -6.94
N VAL A 33 -12.45 -3.09 -6.99
CA VAL A 33 -12.62 -1.66 -7.25
C VAL A 33 -12.78 -1.42 -8.76
N ILE A 34 -13.82 -0.69 -9.14
CA ILE A 34 -14.17 -0.41 -10.53
C ILE A 34 -14.45 1.07 -10.78
N ASP A 35 -14.33 1.50 -12.03
CA ASP A 35 -14.88 2.77 -12.50
C ASP A 35 -16.39 2.58 -12.67
N PRO A 36 -17.24 3.28 -11.90
CA PRO A 36 -18.69 3.09 -11.96
C PRO A 36 -19.28 3.47 -13.33
N ALA A 37 -18.61 4.32 -14.12
CA ALA A 37 -19.10 4.73 -15.43
C ALA A 37 -18.83 3.66 -16.51
N SER A 38 -17.68 2.98 -16.46
CA SER A 38 -17.28 2.01 -17.50
C SER A 38 -17.31 0.55 -17.05
N GLY A 39 -17.44 0.28 -15.75
CA GLY A 39 -17.34 -1.06 -15.17
C GLY A 39 -15.94 -1.67 -15.21
N LYS A 40 -14.93 -0.93 -15.68
CA LYS A 40 -13.55 -1.41 -15.76
C LYS A 40 -12.91 -1.46 -14.38
N ALA A 41 -12.14 -2.50 -14.11
CA ALA A 41 -11.34 -2.60 -12.88
C ALA A 41 -10.24 -1.54 -12.84
N ILE A 42 -9.89 -1.08 -11.63
CA ILE A 42 -8.75 -0.19 -11.42
C ILE A 42 -7.44 -0.88 -11.85
N PRO A 43 -6.63 -0.27 -12.73
CA PRO A 43 -5.30 -0.78 -13.03
C PRO A 43 -4.41 -0.68 -11.79
N ALA A 44 -3.79 -1.78 -11.38
CA ALA A 44 -3.01 -1.83 -10.14
C ALA A 44 -1.82 -2.78 -10.23
N ASP A 45 -2.03 -3.98 -10.79
CA ASP A 45 -0.96 -4.92 -11.07
C ASP A 45 -0.13 -4.52 -12.30
N SER A 46 1.00 -5.20 -12.51
CA SER A 46 1.90 -4.89 -13.63
C SER A 46 1.20 -4.94 -14.99
N ASP A 47 0.47 -6.01 -15.28
CA ASP A 47 -0.09 -6.23 -16.63
C ASP A 47 -1.20 -5.21 -16.92
N SER A 48 -2.12 -5.01 -15.96
CA SER A 48 -3.21 -4.04 -16.08
C SER A 48 -2.69 -2.61 -16.25
N LEU A 49 -1.64 -2.22 -15.52
CA LEU A 49 -1.02 -0.91 -15.67
C LEU A 49 -0.35 -0.73 -17.03
N ILE A 50 0.35 -1.76 -17.54
CA ILE A 50 1.00 -1.69 -18.86
C ILE A 50 -0.06 -1.56 -19.95
N LEU A 51 -1.13 -2.36 -19.88
CA LEU A 51 -2.25 -2.27 -20.82
C LEU A 51 -2.91 -0.89 -20.76
N ALA A 52 -3.21 -0.38 -19.57
CA ALA A 52 -3.83 0.93 -19.39
C ALA A 52 -2.94 2.07 -19.94
N MET A 53 -1.63 2.02 -19.71
CA MET A 53 -0.67 3.01 -20.21
C MET A 53 -0.52 2.97 -21.74
N ASN A 54 -0.83 1.84 -22.36
CA ASN A 54 -0.71 1.60 -23.79
C ASN A 54 -2.08 1.42 -24.47
N ASP A 55 -3.09 2.16 -24.01
CA ASP A 55 -4.44 2.25 -24.60
C ASP A 55 -5.12 0.87 -24.78
N GLY A 56 -4.97 -0.01 -23.80
CA GLY A 56 -5.51 -1.37 -23.78
C GLY A 56 -4.74 -2.38 -24.63
N LYS A 57 -3.65 -1.97 -25.29
CA LYS A 57 -2.86 -2.85 -26.18
C LYS A 57 -1.64 -3.39 -25.44
N PRO A 58 -1.29 -4.68 -25.62
CA PRO A 58 -0.05 -5.20 -25.07
C PRO A 58 1.17 -4.50 -25.71
N MET A 59 2.22 -4.29 -24.91
CA MET A 59 3.53 -3.90 -25.41
C MET A 59 4.31 -5.14 -25.87
N ALA A 60 5.53 -4.95 -26.40
CA ALA A 60 6.42 -6.06 -26.72
C ALA A 60 6.64 -6.98 -25.50
N PRO A 61 6.80 -8.31 -25.65
CA PRO A 61 6.89 -9.26 -24.53
C PRO A 61 7.90 -8.88 -23.44
N LYS A 62 9.05 -8.30 -23.83
CA LYS A 62 10.07 -7.83 -22.89
C LYS A 62 9.61 -6.70 -21.97
N LEU A 63 8.68 -5.87 -22.44
CA LEU A 63 8.11 -4.73 -21.70
C LEU A 63 6.89 -5.15 -20.88
N MET A 64 6.20 -6.23 -21.28
CA MET A 64 5.12 -6.85 -20.50
C MET A 64 5.62 -7.58 -19.24
N TYR A 65 6.92 -7.64 -19.00
CA TYR A 65 7.48 -8.36 -17.86
C TYR A 65 7.09 -7.74 -16.50
N GLU A 66 7.17 -6.41 -16.38
CA GLU A 66 6.82 -5.66 -15.18
C GLU A 66 6.56 -4.19 -15.52
N PHE A 67 5.65 -3.55 -14.79
CA PHE A 67 5.27 -2.16 -15.05
C PHE A 67 6.46 -1.19 -15.04
N PRO A 68 7.43 -1.28 -14.10
CA PRO A 68 8.56 -0.35 -14.06
C PRO A 68 9.39 -0.28 -15.34
N ARG A 69 9.54 -1.42 -16.01
CA ARG A 69 10.23 -1.51 -17.29
C ARG A 69 9.45 -0.86 -18.43
N ALA A 70 8.14 -1.10 -18.47
CA ALA A 70 7.27 -0.43 -19.44
C ALA A 70 7.24 1.07 -19.22
N ALA A 71 7.13 1.51 -17.96
CA ALA A 71 7.14 2.92 -17.57
C ALA A 71 8.45 3.60 -17.97
N MET A 72 9.60 2.95 -17.77
CA MET A 72 10.90 3.43 -18.25
C MET A 72 10.93 3.58 -19.78
N ASN A 73 10.40 2.61 -20.53
CA ASN A 73 10.33 2.72 -21.99
C ASN A 73 9.41 3.88 -22.44
N PHE A 74 8.30 4.06 -21.75
CA PHE A 74 7.34 5.13 -22.03
C PHE A 74 7.93 6.50 -21.69
N GLU A 75 8.61 6.62 -20.55
CA GLU A 75 9.34 7.79 -20.09
C GLU A 75 10.44 8.19 -21.08
N LEU A 76 11.28 7.27 -21.54
CA LEU A 76 12.31 7.56 -22.53
C LEU A 76 11.75 8.06 -23.87
N LYS A 77 10.53 7.65 -24.24
CA LYS A 77 9.88 8.04 -25.49
C LYS A 77 9.06 9.33 -25.40
N LYS A 78 8.38 9.55 -24.27
CA LYS A 78 7.37 10.62 -24.11
C LYS A 78 7.67 11.57 -22.94
N GLY A 79 8.76 11.34 -22.21
CA GLY A 79 9.18 12.08 -21.03
C GLY A 79 8.44 11.67 -19.75
N ARG A 80 9.02 12.05 -18.60
CA ARG A 80 8.44 11.83 -17.26
C ARG A 80 7.01 12.34 -17.15
N SER A 81 6.74 13.53 -17.70
CA SER A 81 5.42 14.16 -17.61
C SER A 81 4.31 13.30 -18.24
N ALA A 82 4.64 12.43 -19.21
CA ALA A 82 3.65 11.52 -19.79
C ALA A 82 3.29 10.37 -18.84
N VAL A 83 4.26 9.84 -18.10
CA VAL A 83 4.03 8.82 -17.05
C VAL A 83 3.20 9.43 -15.92
N SER A 84 3.57 10.63 -15.44
CA SER A 84 2.82 11.33 -14.39
C SER A 84 1.38 11.60 -14.82
N ARG A 85 1.14 12.13 -16.03
CA ARG A 85 -0.22 12.34 -16.55
C ARG A 85 -1.04 11.06 -16.67
N PHE A 86 -0.41 9.94 -17.03
CA PHE A 86 -1.08 8.65 -17.06
C PHE A 86 -1.53 8.22 -15.65
N LEU A 87 -0.64 8.33 -14.66
CA LEU A 87 -0.94 7.97 -13.27
C LEU A 87 -1.93 8.94 -12.63
N ASP A 88 -1.84 10.24 -12.90
CA ASP A 88 -2.83 11.23 -12.46
C ASP A 88 -4.20 10.91 -13.04
N ARG A 89 -4.29 10.67 -14.34
CA ARG A 89 -5.56 10.30 -14.96
C ARG A 89 -6.15 9.06 -14.30
N THR A 90 -5.31 8.06 -14.05
CA THR A 90 -5.73 6.78 -13.48
C THR A 90 -6.16 6.93 -12.02
N TYR A 91 -5.40 7.63 -11.19
CA TYR A 91 -5.54 7.58 -9.73
C TYR A 91 -6.09 8.85 -9.07
N ARG A 92 -6.04 9.99 -9.77
CA ARG A 92 -6.57 11.29 -9.31
C ARG A 92 -7.88 11.63 -10.01
N ASP A 93 -7.91 11.50 -11.34
CA ASP A 93 -8.98 12.09 -12.15
C ASP A 93 -10.14 11.13 -12.39
N THR A 94 -9.86 9.83 -12.43
CA THR A 94 -10.87 8.77 -12.55
C THR A 94 -11.51 8.52 -11.19
N VAL A 95 -12.84 8.48 -11.17
CA VAL A 95 -13.61 8.12 -9.97
C VAL A 95 -13.64 6.60 -9.88
N TRP A 96 -13.25 6.07 -8.72
CA TRP A 96 -13.30 4.64 -8.42
C TRP A 96 -14.35 4.37 -7.34
N THR A 97 -14.93 3.18 -7.34
CA THR A 97 -15.79 2.73 -6.24
C THR A 97 -15.00 2.61 -4.93
N THR A 98 -15.70 2.70 -3.80
CA THR A 98 -15.12 2.41 -2.49
C THR A 98 -14.63 0.97 -2.42
N SER A 99 -13.58 0.72 -1.64
CA SER A 99 -13.07 -0.63 -1.35
C SER A 99 -13.53 -1.09 0.04
N ALA A 100 -14.10 -2.30 0.10
CA ALA A 100 -14.52 -2.92 1.36
C ALA A 100 -13.33 -3.09 2.33
N LEU A 101 -12.15 -3.48 1.79
CA LEU A 101 -10.94 -3.63 2.59
C LEU A 101 -10.49 -2.29 3.19
N HIS A 102 -10.40 -1.23 2.37
CA HIS A 102 -9.94 0.08 2.84
C HIS A 102 -10.90 0.69 3.88
N THR A 103 -12.21 0.52 3.65
CA THR A 103 -13.26 0.94 4.59
C THR A 103 -13.12 0.18 5.92
N TRP A 104 -12.93 -1.14 5.86
CA TRP A 104 -12.75 -1.96 7.04
C TRP A 104 -11.48 -1.59 7.82
N LEU A 105 -10.33 -1.45 7.15
CA LEU A 105 -9.06 -1.04 7.78
C LEU A 105 -9.16 0.33 8.44
N ALA A 106 -9.86 1.28 7.82
CA ALA A 106 -10.11 2.60 8.41
C ALA A 106 -10.92 2.56 9.70
N GLY A 107 -11.77 1.55 9.88
CA GLY A 107 -12.52 1.34 11.12
C GLY A 107 -11.69 0.76 12.27
N GLN A 108 -10.46 0.31 12.03
CA GLN A 108 -9.64 -0.41 13.03
C GLN A 108 -8.72 0.50 13.87
N ASN A 109 -8.84 1.84 13.79
CA ASN A 109 -7.98 2.81 14.50
C ASN A 109 -6.47 2.52 14.41
N LEU A 110 -6.01 2.13 13.21
CA LEU A 110 -4.63 1.68 13.01
C LEU A 110 -3.64 2.84 13.17
N SER A 111 -2.60 2.63 13.98
CA SER A 111 -1.52 3.61 14.17
C SER A 111 -0.60 3.76 12.96
N TYR A 112 -0.50 2.72 12.13
CA TYR A 112 0.42 2.69 10.99
C TYR A 112 -0.08 1.74 9.90
N VAL A 113 -0.20 2.26 8.68
CA VAL A 113 -0.54 1.50 7.47
C VAL A 113 0.48 1.77 6.39
N VAL A 114 0.98 0.71 5.76
CA VAL A 114 1.80 0.81 4.55
C VAL A 114 0.93 0.44 3.37
N ASP A 115 0.79 1.36 2.43
CA ASP A 115 0.01 1.18 1.21
C ASP A 115 0.89 1.37 -0.02
N SER A 116 1.33 0.25 -0.61
CA SER A 116 2.21 0.28 -1.78
C SER A 116 1.48 0.59 -3.10
N ASN A 117 0.18 0.89 -3.06
CA ASN A 117 -0.56 1.35 -4.22
C ASN A 117 -0.42 2.85 -4.44
N ARG A 118 -0.67 3.32 -5.65
CA ARG A 118 -0.57 4.75 -6.03
C ARG A 118 -1.91 5.48 -6.08
N ASP A 119 -3.00 4.79 -5.74
CA ASP A 119 -4.35 5.36 -5.67
C ASP A 119 -4.54 6.20 -4.40
N THR A 120 -5.77 6.68 -4.19
CA THR A 120 -6.13 7.54 -3.05
C THR A 120 -7.17 6.92 -2.11
N LEU A 121 -7.57 5.65 -2.28
CA LEU A 121 -8.65 5.03 -1.50
C LEU A 121 -8.32 4.97 -0.01
N MET A 122 -7.08 4.60 0.35
CA MET A 122 -6.67 4.57 1.77
C MET A 122 -6.66 5.97 2.38
N GLN A 123 -6.21 6.97 1.62
CA GLN A 123 -6.26 8.36 2.03
C GLN A 123 -7.72 8.81 2.24
N GLN A 124 -8.60 8.55 1.28
CA GLN A 124 -10.02 8.89 1.35
C GLN A 124 -10.70 8.25 2.56
N ALA A 125 -10.39 6.97 2.86
CA ALA A 125 -10.92 6.28 4.02
C ALA A 125 -10.39 6.81 5.38
N TYR A 126 -9.32 7.63 5.37
CA TYR A 126 -8.75 8.28 6.56
C TYR A 126 -9.06 9.78 6.64
N ALA A 127 -9.84 10.32 5.70
CA ALA A 127 -10.07 11.75 5.61
C ALA A 127 -10.78 12.34 6.84
N ASP A 128 -11.55 11.52 7.56
CA ASP A 128 -12.34 11.87 8.76
C ASP A 128 -11.51 12.04 10.04
N ARG A 129 -10.20 11.83 9.99
CA ARG A 129 -9.30 11.96 11.13
C ARG A 129 -7.99 12.65 10.76
N PRO A 130 -7.39 13.40 11.71
CA PRO A 130 -6.03 13.88 11.53
C PRO A 130 -5.06 12.70 11.38
N HIS A 131 -4.15 12.79 10.42
CA HIS A 131 -3.17 11.73 10.16
C HIS A 131 -1.93 12.29 9.46
N THR A 132 -0.80 11.59 9.61
CA THR A 132 0.42 11.88 8.85
C THR A 132 0.47 11.03 7.60
N LEU A 133 0.62 11.66 6.44
CA LEU A 133 0.89 11.00 5.16
C LEU A 133 2.37 11.11 4.82
N ILE A 134 2.98 9.96 4.51
CA ILE A 134 4.35 9.86 4.01
C ILE A 134 4.27 9.43 2.55
N VAL A 135 4.83 10.23 1.65
CA VAL A 135 4.81 9.98 0.21
C VAL A 135 6.23 9.69 -0.27
N GLY A 136 6.48 8.49 -0.78
CA GLY A 136 7.76 8.14 -1.40
C GLY A 136 8.02 8.95 -2.68
N LEU A 137 9.27 9.37 -2.86
CA LEU A 137 9.70 10.20 -3.99
C LEU A 137 10.85 9.55 -4.75
N SER A 138 10.94 9.80 -6.05
CA SER A 138 12.20 9.63 -6.79
C SER A 138 12.96 10.96 -6.89
N ARG A 139 14.25 10.90 -7.23
CA ARG A 139 15.26 12.00 -7.33
C ARG A 139 14.82 13.37 -7.88
N ILE A 140 13.68 13.48 -8.55
CA ILE A 140 13.22 14.74 -9.14
C ILE A 140 12.80 15.78 -8.06
N GLY A 141 12.64 15.35 -6.80
CA GLY A 141 12.09 16.19 -5.71
C GLY A 141 13.01 17.19 -4.99
N GLY A 142 14.32 17.22 -5.26
CA GLY A 142 15.23 18.25 -4.71
C GLY A 142 15.54 18.18 -3.19
N THR A 143 15.15 17.11 -2.50
CA THR A 143 15.41 16.88 -1.07
C THR A 143 16.47 15.81 -0.83
N ASP A 144 17.21 15.90 0.27
CA ASP A 144 18.16 14.85 0.72
C ASP A 144 17.44 13.52 1.03
N TYR A 145 16.14 13.58 1.35
CA TYR A 145 15.31 12.43 1.64
C TYR A 145 14.50 11.97 0.42
N ARG A 146 14.11 10.69 0.39
CA ARG A 146 13.19 10.14 -0.63
C ARG A 146 11.75 10.05 -0.15
N PHE A 147 11.31 11.03 0.63
CA PHE A 147 9.93 11.16 1.03
C PHE A 147 9.54 12.63 1.20
N LYS A 148 8.24 12.91 1.06
CA LYS A 148 7.60 14.13 1.55
C LYS A 148 6.61 13.78 2.66
N LEU A 149 6.42 14.70 3.59
CA LEU A 149 5.49 14.57 4.70
C LEU A 149 4.36 15.57 4.57
N TYR A 150 3.15 15.09 4.87
CA TYR A 150 1.97 15.92 4.94
C TYR A 150 1.18 15.54 6.19
N GLN A 151 0.50 16.51 6.78
CA GLN A 151 -0.51 16.26 7.81
C GLN A 151 -1.88 16.57 7.24
N HIS A 152 -2.83 15.64 7.39
CA HIS A 152 -4.24 15.89 7.16
C HIS A 152 -4.88 16.47 8.42
N ASP A 153 -5.79 17.43 8.27
CA ASP A 153 -6.50 18.07 9.38
C ASP A 153 -7.70 17.28 9.92
N GLY A 154 -8.13 16.24 9.20
CA GLY A 154 -9.29 15.42 9.57
C GLY A 154 -10.64 16.02 9.15
N SER A 155 -10.65 16.95 8.20
CA SER A 155 -11.85 17.64 7.72
C SER A 155 -12.88 16.77 6.99
N GLY A 156 -12.59 15.48 6.75
CA GLY A 156 -13.47 14.54 6.06
C GLY A 156 -13.42 14.64 4.53
N VAL A 157 -12.60 15.53 3.96
CA VAL A 157 -12.58 15.80 2.52
C VAL A 157 -11.16 15.69 1.99
N ILE A 158 -10.95 14.75 1.07
CA ILE A 158 -9.77 14.74 0.19
C ILE A 158 -10.24 15.11 -1.20
N GLY A 159 -10.30 16.42 -1.46
CA GLY A 159 -10.66 16.94 -2.77
C GLY A 159 -9.60 16.65 -3.83
N LYS A 160 -9.90 16.92 -5.11
CA LYS A 160 -8.98 16.75 -6.26
C LYS A 160 -7.63 17.50 -6.13
N LEU A 161 -7.51 18.40 -5.16
CA LEU A 161 -6.33 19.19 -4.83
C LEU A 161 -5.67 18.82 -3.49
N GLY A 162 -6.08 17.70 -2.87
CA GLY A 162 -5.53 17.29 -1.56
C GLY A 162 -5.91 18.26 -0.44
N VAL A 163 -7.11 18.84 -0.52
CA VAL A 163 -7.69 19.66 0.56
C VAL A 163 -7.57 18.88 1.88
N GLY A 164 -7.27 19.60 2.96
CA GLY A 164 -7.01 19.01 4.28
C GLY A 164 -5.54 18.66 4.53
N TYR A 165 -4.73 18.42 3.48
CA TYR A 165 -3.29 18.19 3.65
C TYR A 165 -2.47 19.48 3.67
N LYS A 166 -1.53 19.56 4.61
CA LYS A 166 -0.48 20.57 4.69
C LYS A 166 0.89 19.90 4.70
N ALA A 167 1.83 20.38 3.89
CA ALA A 167 3.22 19.92 3.94
C ALA A 167 3.85 20.28 5.29
N ILE A 168 4.59 19.33 5.87
CA ILE A 168 5.27 19.49 7.16
C ILE A 168 6.71 18.98 7.06
N GLU A 169 7.58 19.44 7.95
CA GLU A 169 8.94 18.91 8.08
C GLU A 169 9.00 17.81 9.15
N GLN A 170 10.07 17.01 9.16
CA GLN A 170 10.23 15.93 10.14
C GLN A 170 10.17 16.41 11.59
N GLY A 171 10.58 17.65 11.86
CA GLY A 171 10.55 18.26 13.19
C GLY A 171 9.14 18.66 13.66
N ASP A 172 8.19 18.79 12.74
CA ASP A 172 6.81 19.24 13.00
C ASP A 172 5.82 18.08 13.12
N VAL A 173 6.28 16.83 12.97
CA VAL A 173 5.41 15.64 12.99
C VAL A 173 4.84 15.43 14.39
N ASP A 174 3.52 15.45 14.49
CA ASP A 174 2.80 14.93 15.65
C ASP A 174 2.81 13.39 15.61
N VAL A 175 3.68 12.80 16.43
CA VAL A 175 3.88 11.34 16.51
C VAL A 175 2.72 10.60 17.17
N THR A 176 1.70 11.31 17.68
CA THR A 176 0.49 10.68 18.22
C THR A 176 -0.54 10.38 17.12
N LEU A 177 -0.42 11.02 15.95
CA LEU A 177 -1.31 10.81 14.83
C LEU A 177 -1.02 9.48 14.11
N PRO A 178 -2.07 8.82 13.56
CA PRO A 178 -1.86 7.64 12.73
C PRO A 178 -1.09 7.99 11.46
N VAL A 179 -0.34 7.01 10.95
CA VAL A 179 0.55 7.18 9.79
C VAL A 179 0.03 6.37 8.61
N LEU A 180 -0.17 7.05 7.48
CA LEU A 180 -0.33 6.44 6.17
C LEU A 180 0.98 6.57 5.39
N PHE A 181 1.66 5.47 5.15
CA PHE A 181 2.86 5.45 4.33
C PHE A 181 2.58 4.91 2.94
N LYS A 182 2.72 5.76 1.92
CA LYS A 182 2.60 5.42 0.51
C LYS A 182 3.99 5.38 -0.14
N PRO A 183 4.74 4.27 0.01
CA PRO A 183 6.14 4.19 -0.43
C PRO A 183 6.31 4.33 -1.93
N LEU A 184 5.29 4.05 -2.76
CA LEU A 184 5.38 4.18 -4.22
C LEU A 184 4.80 5.50 -4.75
N GLY A 185 4.41 6.39 -3.84
CA GLY A 185 3.82 7.68 -4.15
C GLY A 185 2.30 7.65 -4.29
N THR A 186 1.72 8.80 -4.59
CA THR A 186 0.27 9.05 -4.73
C THR A 186 0.07 10.36 -5.51
N PRO A 187 -1.07 10.58 -6.19
CA PRO A 187 -1.39 11.89 -6.73
C PRO A 187 -1.61 12.95 -5.65
N LEU A 188 -2.10 12.60 -4.45
CA LEU A 188 -2.56 13.61 -3.49
C LEU A 188 -1.67 13.69 -2.24
N PRO A 189 -1.34 14.92 -1.77
CA PRO A 189 -1.80 16.23 -2.27
C PRO A 189 -1.05 16.73 -3.52
N GLU A 190 0.18 16.27 -3.74
CA GLU A 190 1.00 16.57 -4.92
C GLU A 190 1.42 15.25 -5.59
N SER A 191 1.44 15.23 -6.93
CA SER A 191 1.73 14.01 -7.69
C SER A 191 3.19 13.61 -7.57
N HIS A 192 3.43 12.54 -6.83
CA HIS A 192 4.73 11.90 -6.76
C HIS A 192 4.58 10.41 -6.99
N TYR A 193 5.47 9.84 -7.80
CA TYR A 193 5.41 8.44 -8.17
C TYR A 193 6.81 7.85 -8.31
N ILE A 194 7.02 6.70 -7.69
CA ILE A 194 8.08 5.77 -8.07
C ILE A 194 7.44 4.83 -9.08
N ALA A 195 7.78 4.98 -10.36
CA ALA A 195 7.09 4.31 -11.46
C ALA A 195 8.04 3.53 -12.36
N SER A 196 9.16 4.12 -12.79
CA SER A 196 10.08 3.51 -13.75
C SER A 196 11.23 2.74 -13.07
N ASP A 197 11.92 1.88 -13.83
CA ASP A 197 13.11 1.17 -13.33
C ASP A 197 14.14 2.12 -12.70
N ALA A 198 14.34 3.30 -13.30
CA ALA A 198 15.23 4.32 -12.77
C ALA A 198 14.76 4.86 -11.40
N ASP A 199 13.45 5.04 -11.20
CA ASP A 199 12.90 5.43 -9.91
C ASP A 199 13.16 4.36 -8.84
N PHE A 200 12.94 3.08 -9.17
CA PHE A 200 13.12 2.01 -8.21
C PHE A 200 14.58 1.82 -7.84
N VAL A 201 15.51 1.92 -8.80
CA VAL A 201 16.95 1.87 -8.51
C VAL A 201 17.35 2.97 -7.52
N ASP A 202 16.91 4.22 -7.78
CA ASP A 202 17.17 5.33 -6.86
C ASP A 202 16.50 5.10 -5.49
N TYR A 203 15.19 4.87 -5.48
CA TYR A 203 14.41 4.78 -4.26
C TYR A 203 14.86 3.65 -3.35
N VAL A 204 15.12 2.46 -3.91
CA VAL A 204 15.59 1.30 -3.14
C VAL A 204 17.00 1.55 -2.59
N THR A 205 17.89 2.17 -3.36
CA THR A 205 19.22 2.55 -2.87
C THR A 205 19.12 3.46 -1.64
N GLU A 206 18.21 4.42 -1.67
CA GLU A 206 18.02 5.37 -0.57
C GLU A 206 17.22 4.77 0.60
N LEU A 207 16.33 3.81 0.34
CA LEU A 207 15.71 3.00 1.40
C LEU A 207 16.78 2.22 2.17
N MET A 208 17.71 1.55 1.47
CA MET A 208 18.82 0.81 2.06
C MET A 208 19.77 1.74 2.84
N GLY A 209 20.00 2.96 2.34
CA GLY A 209 20.74 4.01 3.05
C GLY A 209 19.98 4.63 4.23
N GLY A 210 18.69 4.32 4.38
CA GLY A 210 17.82 4.87 5.41
C GLY A 210 17.26 6.26 5.11
N PHE A 211 17.49 6.83 3.93
CA PHE A 211 16.97 8.14 3.52
C PHE A 211 15.54 8.09 2.95
N GLY A 212 15.01 6.90 2.67
CA GLY A 212 13.62 6.70 2.24
C GLY A 212 12.61 6.53 3.38
N ILE A 213 13.03 6.54 4.65
CA ILE A 213 12.13 6.33 5.80
C ILE A 213 12.36 7.41 6.86
N PRO A 214 11.31 8.15 7.27
CA PRO A 214 11.44 9.19 8.30
C PRO A 214 11.95 8.65 9.64
N ALA A 215 12.66 9.48 10.40
CA ALA A 215 13.28 9.05 11.65
C ALA A 215 12.27 8.53 12.69
N PHE A 216 11.07 9.12 12.77
CA PHE A 216 10.02 8.66 13.68
C PHE A 216 9.45 7.29 13.28
N VAL A 217 9.33 7.02 11.97
CA VAL A 217 8.90 5.70 11.48
C VAL A 217 9.94 4.63 11.79
N LYS A 218 11.23 4.93 11.64
CA LYS A 218 12.31 4.00 11.99
C LYS A 218 12.21 3.51 13.44
N ARG A 219 11.76 4.37 14.36
CA ARG A 219 11.53 4.04 15.77
C ARG A 219 10.24 3.25 15.96
N MET A 220 9.11 3.74 15.43
CA MET A 220 7.80 3.12 15.68
C MET A 220 7.63 1.74 15.03
N ARG A 221 8.37 1.45 13.96
CA ARG A 221 8.27 0.18 13.22
C ARG A 221 9.00 -0.99 13.89
N GLN A 222 9.82 -0.73 14.91
CA GLN A 222 10.57 -1.77 15.61
C GLN A 222 9.62 -2.70 16.36
N GLY A 223 9.86 -4.01 16.29
CA GLY A 223 9.07 -5.02 16.97
C GLY A 223 7.64 -5.18 16.47
N LYS A 224 7.27 -4.54 15.35
CA LYS A 224 5.97 -4.73 14.72
C LYS A 224 5.92 -6.03 13.92
N ARG A 225 4.74 -6.62 13.82
CA ARG A 225 4.41 -7.69 12.88
C ARG A 225 3.74 -7.07 11.65
N TYR A 226 3.91 -7.67 10.48
CA TYR A 226 3.35 -7.16 9.22
C TYR A 226 2.30 -8.11 8.66
N LEU A 227 1.17 -7.56 8.23
CA LEU A 227 0.09 -8.29 7.57
C LEU A 227 0.10 -7.94 6.08
N LEU A 228 0.61 -8.83 5.24
CA LEU A 228 0.65 -8.62 3.79
C LEU A 228 -0.71 -8.95 3.18
N LEU A 229 -1.37 -7.94 2.62
CA LEU A 229 -2.70 -8.02 2.03
C LEU A 229 -2.61 -7.74 0.54
N GLY A 230 -2.85 -8.77 -0.27
CA GLY A 230 -2.90 -8.61 -1.71
C GLY A 230 -1.59 -8.19 -2.36
N LEU A 231 -0.45 -8.67 -1.83
CA LEU A 231 0.89 -8.35 -2.32
C LEU A 231 1.52 -9.57 -3.00
N PRO A 232 1.42 -9.73 -4.33
CA PRO A 232 2.20 -10.73 -5.04
C PRO A 232 3.70 -10.49 -4.86
N LEU A 233 4.47 -11.53 -4.52
CA LEU A 233 5.93 -11.41 -4.24
C LEU A 233 6.78 -12.02 -5.36
N ASN A 234 6.26 -11.94 -6.59
CA ASN A 234 6.84 -12.56 -7.77
C ASN A 234 8.02 -11.78 -8.35
N ARG A 235 7.95 -10.44 -8.35
CA ARG A 235 9.04 -9.58 -8.85
C ARG A 235 9.95 -9.14 -7.71
N ASP A 236 11.15 -8.72 -8.08
CA ASP A 236 12.19 -8.37 -7.10
C ASP A 236 11.91 -7.03 -6.44
N THR A 237 11.34 -6.11 -7.21
CA THR A 237 10.99 -4.77 -6.77
C THR A 237 10.11 -4.76 -5.52
N GLU A 238 9.00 -5.52 -5.49
CA GLU A 238 8.14 -5.57 -4.30
C GLU A 238 8.85 -6.22 -3.11
N ARG A 239 9.69 -7.24 -3.37
CA ARG A 239 10.47 -7.92 -2.33
C ARG A 239 11.51 -7.00 -1.69
N MET A 240 12.21 -6.19 -2.49
CA MET A 240 13.21 -5.25 -2.01
C MET A 240 12.53 -4.17 -1.15
N VAL A 241 11.49 -3.51 -1.68
CA VAL A 241 10.76 -2.46 -0.95
C VAL A 241 10.18 -3.00 0.36
N LEU A 242 9.55 -4.18 0.35
CA LEU A 242 9.04 -4.82 1.57
C LEU A 242 10.16 -5.05 2.59
N SER A 243 11.31 -5.58 2.15
CA SER A 243 12.44 -5.93 3.05
C SER A 243 12.97 -4.71 3.78
N ASP A 244 13.12 -3.58 3.11
CA ASP A 244 13.58 -2.33 3.71
C ASP A 244 12.53 -1.70 4.62
N ILE A 245 11.24 -1.73 4.24
CA ILE A 245 10.16 -1.15 5.04
C ILE A 245 9.94 -1.92 6.34
N GLN A 246 9.96 -3.25 6.31
CA GLN A 246 9.71 -4.06 7.50
C GLN A 246 10.93 -4.23 8.42
N PHE A 247 12.05 -3.56 8.11
CA PHE A 247 13.27 -3.68 8.90
C PHE A 247 13.01 -3.44 10.40
N GLY A 248 13.48 -4.38 11.23
CA GLY A 248 13.22 -4.39 12.67
C GLY A 248 11.92 -5.09 13.08
N ALA A 249 11.25 -5.80 12.16
CA ALA A 249 10.08 -6.61 12.47
C ALA A 249 10.31 -7.60 13.61
N ALA A 250 9.24 -7.95 14.30
CA ALA A 250 9.22 -9.00 15.32
C ALA A 250 9.62 -10.37 14.73
N LYS A 251 9.80 -11.35 15.62
CA LYS A 251 10.01 -12.76 15.24
C LYS A 251 8.99 -13.61 16.01
N PRO A 252 7.96 -14.18 15.34
CA PRO A 252 7.70 -14.15 13.90
C PRO A 252 7.36 -12.74 13.38
N ALA A 253 7.62 -12.50 12.09
CA ALA A 253 7.53 -11.18 11.46
C ALA A 253 6.11 -10.80 11.02
N GLY A 254 5.16 -11.73 11.08
CA GLY A 254 3.75 -11.49 10.79
C GLY A 254 3.18 -12.54 9.82
N TRP A 255 2.22 -12.12 9.00
CA TRP A 255 1.43 -13.00 8.14
C TRP A 255 1.30 -12.48 6.71
N ALA A 256 1.14 -13.39 5.75
CA ALA A 256 0.80 -13.08 4.38
C ALA A 256 -0.44 -13.87 3.96
N LEU A 257 -1.51 -13.16 3.59
CA LEU A 257 -2.74 -13.77 3.09
C LEU A 257 -2.57 -14.04 1.59
N MET A 258 -2.25 -15.28 1.26
CA MET A 258 -2.00 -15.70 -0.12
C MET A 258 -2.62 -17.08 -0.37
N PRO A 259 -3.80 -17.16 -1.01
CA PRO A 259 -4.48 -18.43 -1.23
C PRO A 259 -3.70 -19.36 -2.18
N ASN A 260 -2.93 -18.78 -3.11
CA ASN A 260 -2.25 -19.51 -4.19
C ASN A 260 -0.75 -19.17 -4.28
N ALA A 261 -0.05 -19.12 -3.14
CA ALA A 261 1.38 -18.81 -3.12
C ALA A 261 2.22 -19.86 -3.87
N ASN A 262 3.10 -19.42 -4.75
CA ASN A 262 4.04 -20.31 -5.43
C ASN A 262 5.31 -20.57 -4.59
N ASP A 263 6.16 -21.48 -5.05
CA ASP A 263 7.35 -21.89 -4.28
C ASP A 263 8.37 -20.77 -4.06
N LYS A 264 8.44 -19.80 -4.98
CA LYS A 264 9.32 -18.64 -4.82
C LYS A 264 8.80 -17.73 -3.70
N GLU A 265 7.50 -17.48 -3.67
CA GLU A 265 6.84 -16.70 -2.63
C GLU A 265 6.97 -17.39 -1.27
N LYS A 266 6.68 -18.70 -1.18
CA LYS A 266 6.87 -19.50 0.05
C LYS A 266 8.29 -19.39 0.61
N ARG A 267 9.30 -19.58 -0.24
CA ARG A 267 10.72 -19.46 0.17
C ARG A 267 11.06 -18.06 0.66
N PHE A 268 10.53 -17.03 0.00
CA PHE A 268 10.79 -15.65 0.39
C PHE A 268 10.11 -15.28 1.72
N LEU A 269 8.85 -15.66 1.92
CA LEU A 269 8.13 -15.48 3.18
C LEU A 269 8.85 -16.18 4.35
N ALA A 270 9.28 -17.43 4.14
CA ALA A 270 10.05 -18.18 5.13
C ALA A 270 11.37 -17.47 5.49
N LYS A 271 12.09 -16.91 4.51
CA LYS A 271 13.31 -16.11 4.74
C LYS A 271 13.04 -14.88 5.62
N LEU A 272 11.88 -14.26 5.45
CA LEU A 272 11.47 -13.08 6.23
C LEU A 272 10.85 -13.43 7.59
N GLY A 273 10.57 -14.72 7.86
CA GLY A 273 9.85 -15.14 9.06
C GLY A 273 8.38 -14.72 9.04
N ILE A 274 7.80 -14.52 7.86
CA ILE A 274 6.37 -14.22 7.67
C ILE A 274 5.64 -15.54 7.44
N GLU A 275 4.60 -15.78 8.23
CA GLU A 275 3.75 -16.96 8.12
C GLU A 275 2.84 -16.84 6.89
N LEU A 276 2.84 -17.89 6.05
CA LEU A 276 1.90 -17.99 4.94
C LEU A 276 0.54 -18.46 5.46
N VAL A 277 -0.48 -17.64 5.28
CA VAL A 277 -1.88 -18.00 5.54
C VAL A 277 -2.55 -18.29 4.17
N PRO A 278 -2.96 -19.54 3.89
CA PRO A 278 -3.57 -19.93 2.62
C PRO A 278 -5.04 -19.47 2.56
N ALA A 279 -5.25 -18.15 2.63
CA ALA A 279 -6.55 -17.48 2.59
C ALA A 279 -6.45 -16.13 1.88
N GLY A 280 -7.57 -15.64 1.37
CA GLY A 280 -7.69 -14.31 0.77
C GLY A 280 -8.16 -13.24 1.74
N ILE A 281 -8.14 -12.00 1.27
CA ILE A 281 -8.68 -10.82 2.00
C ILE A 281 -10.16 -11.04 2.37
N ALA A 282 -10.95 -11.62 1.46
CA ALA A 282 -12.37 -11.89 1.69
C ALA A 282 -12.62 -12.82 2.88
N ASP A 283 -11.75 -13.82 3.10
CA ASP A 283 -11.87 -14.76 4.21
C ASP A 283 -11.64 -14.06 5.56
N LEU A 284 -10.65 -13.15 5.63
CA LEU A 284 -10.39 -12.34 6.82
C LEU A 284 -11.55 -11.39 7.13
N LEU A 285 -12.10 -10.73 6.10
CA LEU A 285 -13.26 -9.84 6.26
C LEU A 285 -14.49 -10.61 6.74
N ALA A 286 -14.72 -11.82 6.21
CA ALA A 286 -15.81 -12.68 6.64
C ALA A 286 -15.63 -13.15 8.10
N ALA A 287 -14.40 -13.52 8.50
CA ALA A 287 -14.10 -13.91 9.88
C ALA A 287 -14.36 -12.77 10.88
N THR A 288 -14.12 -11.52 10.48
CA THR A 288 -14.38 -10.34 11.33
C THR A 288 -15.88 -10.11 11.54
N GLN A 289 -16.69 -10.28 10.49
CA GLN A 289 -18.14 -10.15 10.59
C GLN A 289 -18.76 -11.23 11.48
N ALA A 290 -18.26 -12.48 11.38
CA ALA A 290 -18.71 -13.56 12.25
C ALA A 290 -18.38 -13.29 13.73
N ALA A 291 -17.20 -12.73 14.03
CA ALA A 291 -16.83 -12.34 15.39
C ALA A 291 -17.72 -11.22 15.95
N GLY A 292 -17.99 -10.17 15.15
CA GLY A 292 -18.87 -9.07 15.57
C GLY A 292 -20.32 -9.50 15.81
N VAL A 293 -20.84 -10.48 15.06
CA VAL A 293 -22.18 -11.04 15.30
C VAL A 293 -22.23 -11.87 16.59
N ALA A 294 -21.14 -12.57 16.94
CA ALA A 294 -21.06 -13.35 18.17
C ALA A 294 -21.01 -12.46 19.43
N ASP A 295 -20.28 -11.34 19.39
CA ASP A 295 -20.21 -10.38 20.51
C ASP A 295 -21.57 -9.70 20.76
N VAL A 296 -22.29 -9.30 19.70
CA VAL A 296 -23.63 -8.70 19.82
C VAL A 296 -24.64 -9.71 20.39
N ALA A 297 -24.53 -10.99 20.04
CA ALA A 297 -25.40 -12.03 20.58
C ALA A 297 -25.11 -12.34 22.06
N LEU A 298 -23.86 -12.16 22.51
CA LEU A 298 -23.46 -12.34 23.91
C LEU A 298 -23.88 -11.16 24.79
N GLU A 299 -23.83 -9.94 24.27
CA GLU A 299 -24.31 -8.73 24.97
C GLU A 299 -25.84 -8.66 25.07
N ALA A 300 -26.55 -9.36 24.19
CA ALA A 300 -28.02 -9.44 24.18
C ALA A 300 -28.61 -10.58 25.04
N ALA A 301 -27.77 -11.42 25.65
CA ALA A 301 -28.15 -12.56 26.49
C ALA A 301 -27.95 -12.27 27.98
#